data_AF-A0A535LSC4-F1
#
_entry.id   AF-A0A535LSC4-F1
#
_cell.length_a   1.000
_cell.length_b   1.000
_cell.length_c   1.000
_cell.angle_alpha   90.00
_cell.angle_beta   90.00
_cell.angle_gamma   90.00
#
_symmetry.space_group_name_H-M   'P 1'
#
loop_
_entity.id
_entity.type
_entity.pdbx_description
1 polymer ?
#
loop_
_entity_poly.entity_id
_entity_poly.type
_entity_poly.pdbx_seq_one_letter_code
_entity_poly.pdbx_strand_id
1 'polypeptide(L)'
;MNRTKRLWRYPITRLITMAAVLVMLLGFAGYTSRTTTHAAGNNACQLDSAQGNIKHVIYVQFDNVHFMRDNPHVPSDLEQMPNLLNFMTNNGVLLSNHHTPLIAHTATDILTSLTGVYGDRHGVPISNSFRYFNPDGTSNTGVSFAYWTAPLFDPSSPPTPTDTKFNMLTASGQNAPAPWVPYTRAGCNVGSVATANTILENTAIDIPTVFGPGSDQALEVKNNPGQAFADFVGIGIHCAQNNAICSPSNTGKSDLLPDEPGGYTGFNGLFGHKYVAPIISPNGPLKDLNGNVIQDPQGHVGFPGFDGMSAAVSLSYVAAMQEHGVPVTYSYISDAHDAHPSGPAYGPGQAGYVQALKSYDNAFGSFFKRLQSDGINKSNSLFVFTADEGDHFVGGQPSPAGCNGVTTPCTYSQIGELNANMAGLLATE
;
A
#
# COMPACT_ATOMS: atom_id res chain seq x y z
N MET A 1 -19.24 34.52 -59.40
CA MET A 1 -19.59 33.31 -60.16
C MET A 1 -18.96 32.15 -59.41
N ASN A 2 -19.62 31.15 -58.81
CA ASN A 2 -20.94 30.56 -58.95
C ASN A 2 -21.63 30.41 -57.57
N ARG A 3 -22.93 30.71 -57.53
CA ARG A 3 -23.85 30.40 -56.42
C ARG A 3 -24.50 29.05 -56.68
N THR A 4 -24.66 28.22 -55.65
CA THR A 4 -25.83 27.34 -55.42
C THR A 4 -25.62 26.48 -54.18
N LYS A 5 -26.60 26.12 -53.35
CA LYS A 5 -27.95 26.60 -53.01
C LYS A 5 -28.36 25.75 -51.78
N ARG A 6 -28.93 26.37 -50.75
CA ARG A 6 -29.61 25.66 -49.63
C ARG A 6 -30.68 24.72 -50.18
N LEU A 7 -30.68 23.46 -49.74
CA LEU A 7 -31.79 22.51 -49.91
C LEU A 7 -32.25 22.05 -48.53
N TRP A 8 -33.13 22.86 -47.93
CA TRP A 8 -34.11 22.41 -46.95
C TRP A 8 -35.46 22.82 -47.51
N ARG A 9 -36.16 21.85 -48.12
CA ARG A 9 -37.58 21.89 -48.50
C ARG A 9 -37.83 20.63 -49.33
N TYR A 10 -38.38 19.57 -48.74
CA TYR A 10 -39.51 18.79 -49.25
C TYR A 10 -39.96 17.76 -48.19
N PRO A 11 -41.27 17.54 -47.98
CA PRO A 11 -41.86 16.97 -46.76
C PRO A 11 -42.05 15.44 -46.84
N ILE A 12 -41.10 14.71 -47.44
CA ILE A 12 -41.24 13.25 -47.66
C ILE A 12 -40.24 12.44 -46.81
N THR A 13 -39.25 13.08 -46.21
CA THR A 13 -38.26 12.43 -45.33
C THR A 13 -38.67 12.33 -43.86
N ARG A 14 -39.85 12.82 -43.45
CA ARG A 14 -40.33 12.76 -42.06
C ARG A 14 -41.06 11.47 -41.66
N LEU A 15 -41.41 10.60 -42.61
CA LEU A 15 -42.07 9.31 -42.29
C LEU A 15 -41.08 8.14 -42.23
N ILE A 16 -39.93 8.23 -42.89
CA ILE A 16 -38.90 7.17 -42.86
C ILE A 16 -37.99 7.28 -41.62
N THR A 17 -37.92 8.46 -41.00
CA THR A 17 -37.16 8.67 -39.75
C THR A 17 -37.93 8.32 -38.47
N MET A 18 -39.27 8.18 -38.50
CA MET A 18 -40.04 7.73 -37.32
C MET A 18 -40.23 6.21 -37.24
N ALA A 19 -40.15 5.47 -38.35
CA ALA A 19 -40.22 4.00 -38.32
C ALA A 19 -38.90 3.32 -37.88
N ALA A 20 -37.76 3.99 -38.07
CA ALA A 20 -36.45 3.47 -37.64
C ALA A 20 -36.17 3.70 -36.13
N VAL A 21 -36.89 4.62 -35.48
CA VAL A 21 -36.70 4.92 -34.05
C VAL A 21 -37.55 4.03 -33.14
N LEU A 22 -38.68 3.48 -33.63
CA LEU A 22 -39.51 2.55 -32.84
C LEU A 22 -39.01 1.09 -32.86
N VAL A 23 -38.20 0.70 -33.84
CA VAL A 23 -37.59 -0.66 -33.87
C VAL A 23 -36.29 -0.73 -33.04
N MET A 24 -35.67 0.41 -32.71
CA MET A 24 -34.57 0.46 -31.75
C MET A 24 -35.02 0.54 -30.27
N LEU A 25 -36.31 0.77 -30.01
CA LEU A 25 -36.87 0.85 -28.64
C LEU A 25 -37.50 -0.46 -28.13
N LEU A 26 -37.51 -1.53 -28.94
CA LEU A 26 -38.01 -2.86 -28.55
C LEU A 26 -36.89 -3.92 -28.39
N GLY A 27 -35.62 -3.52 -28.54
CA GLY A 27 -34.46 -4.40 -28.41
C GLY A 27 -33.73 -4.38 -27.05
N PHE A 28 -34.17 -3.56 -26.10
CA PHE A 28 -33.55 -3.42 -24.77
C PHE A 28 -34.34 -4.08 -23.62
N ALA A 29 -35.35 -4.90 -23.92
CA ALA A 29 -36.03 -5.74 -22.94
C ALA A 29 -35.32 -7.11 -22.84
N GLY A 30 -34.07 -7.09 -22.36
CA GLY A 30 -33.23 -8.27 -22.29
C GLY A 30 -31.91 -8.09 -21.55
N TYR A 31 -31.71 -6.99 -20.83
CA TYR A 31 -30.76 -7.02 -19.72
C TYR A 31 -31.47 -7.74 -18.58
N THR A 32 -31.36 -9.07 -18.56
CA THR A 32 -31.33 -9.76 -17.28
C THR A 32 -30.23 -9.08 -16.50
N SER A 33 -30.58 -8.25 -15.52
CA SER A 33 -29.70 -8.00 -14.40
C SER A 33 -29.24 -9.38 -13.98
N ARG A 34 -27.98 -9.73 -14.24
CA ARG A 34 -27.33 -10.77 -13.47
C ARG A 34 -27.27 -10.18 -12.08
N THR A 35 -28.36 -10.29 -11.33
CA THR A 35 -28.26 -10.53 -9.91
C THR A 35 -27.39 -11.76 -9.83
N THR A 36 -26.10 -11.56 -9.61
CA THR A 36 -25.27 -12.57 -8.98
C THR A 36 -25.97 -12.85 -7.67
N THR A 37 -26.91 -13.79 -7.70
CA THR A 37 -27.29 -14.55 -6.52
C THR A 37 -25.96 -15.08 -6.03
N HIS A 38 -25.39 -14.43 -5.01
CA HIS A 38 -24.29 -15.01 -4.25
C HIS A 38 -24.81 -16.37 -3.81
N ALA A 39 -24.29 -17.42 -4.45
CA ALA A 39 -24.51 -18.76 -3.97
C ALA A 39 -23.87 -18.79 -2.58
N ALA A 40 -24.70 -18.71 -1.56
CA ALA A 40 -24.34 -19.17 -0.23
C ALA A 40 -24.00 -20.65 -0.37
N GLY A 41 -22.71 -20.97 -0.56
CA GLY A 41 -22.33 -22.30 -1.05
C GLY A 41 -20.84 -22.54 -1.24
N ASN A 42 -20.02 -22.04 -0.32
CA ASN A 42 -18.74 -22.60 0.18
C ASN A 42 -17.92 -21.44 0.77
N ASN A 43 -17.55 -21.51 2.06
CA ASN A 43 -16.68 -20.54 2.76
C ASN A 43 -15.22 -20.55 2.23
N ALA A 44 -15.00 -20.90 0.96
CA ALA A 44 -13.68 -20.98 0.34
C ALA A 44 -13.46 -19.74 -0.53
N CYS A 45 -12.35 -19.02 -0.29
CA CYS A 45 -11.90 -17.86 -1.06
C CYS A 45 -12.05 -18.08 -2.58
N GLN A 46 -12.78 -17.18 -3.25
CA GLN A 46 -12.99 -17.19 -4.70
C GLN A 46 -12.42 -15.90 -5.33
N LEU A 47 -11.32 -16.01 -6.06
CA LEU A 47 -10.72 -14.86 -6.76
C LEU A 47 -11.26 -14.65 -8.19
N ASP A 48 -12.11 -15.56 -8.69
CA ASP A 48 -12.75 -15.54 -10.02
C ASP A 48 -11.81 -15.12 -11.17
N SER A 49 -10.56 -15.61 -11.13
CA SER A 49 -9.58 -15.33 -12.18
C SER A 49 -10.03 -15.91 -13.53
N ALA A 50 -9.63 -15.27 -14.63
CA ALA A 50 -10.09 -15.61 -15.98
C ALA A 50 -9.96 -17.10 -16.37
N GLN A 51 -8.99 -17.82 -15.78
CA GLN A 51 -8.77 -19.25 -16.02
C GLN A 51 -9.02 -20.11 -14.76
N GLY A 52 -9.50 -19.51 -13.66
CA GLY A 52 -9.81 -20.20 -12.40
C GLY A 52 -8.59 -20.77 -11.65
N ASN A 53 -7.37 -20.45 -12.09
CA ASN A 53 -6.13 -21.01 -11.54
C ASN A 53 -5.54 -20.18 -10.39
N ILE A 54 -5.86 -18.89 -10.31
CA ILE A 54 -5.31 -18.00 -9.28
C ILE A 54 -5.97 -18.28 -7.93
N LYS A 55 -5.13 -18.57 -6.95
CA LYS A 55 -5.48 -18.85 -5.55
C LYS A 55 -4.84 -17.84 -4.59
N HIS A 56 -3.77 -17.17 -5.03
CA HIS A 56 -3.01 -16.22 -4.24
C HIS A 56 -2.88 -14.88 -4.97
N VAL A 57 -2.96 -13.79 -4.22
CA VAL A 57 -2.61 -12.44 -4.67
C VAL A 57 -1.52 -11.92 -3.74
N ILE A 58 -0.36 -11.59 -4.30
CA ILE A 58 0.78 -11.06 -3.57
C ILE A 58 1.12 -9.71 -4.19
N TYR A 59 0.73 -8.65 -3.50
CA TYR A 59 0.98 -7.27 -3.87
C TYR A 59 2.12 -6.72 -3.00
N VAL A 60 3.20 -6.29 -3.63
CA VAL A 60 4.37 -5.71 -2.97
C VAL A 60 4.57 -4.31 -3.54
N GLN A 61 4.50 -3.33 -2.65
CA GLN A 61 4.82 -1.94 -2.94
C GLN A 61 6.13 -1.59 -2.23
N PHE A 62 7.11 -1.14 -3.00
CA PHE A 62 8.35 -0.61 -2.47
C PHE A 62 8.20 0.88 -2.18
N ASP A 63 8.92 1.35 -1.17
CA ASP A 63 9.33 2.74 -1.08
C ASP A 63 10.39 3.01 -2.15
N ASN A 64 10.05 3.88 -3.10
CA ASN A 64 10.97 4.54 -4.03
C ASN A 64 11.92 3.65 -4.88
N VAL A 65 11.56 2.42 -5.25
CA VAL A 65 12.46 1.55 -6.07
C VAL A 65 12.49 1.94 -7.55
N HIS A 66 13.70 2.09 -8.11
CA HIS A 66 13.92 2.56 -9.47
C HIS A 66 14.25 1.46 -10.50
N PHE A 67 13.53 1.47 -11.62
CA PHE A 67 13.98 0.75 -12.83
C PHE A 67 14.91 1.60 -13.71
N MET A 68 14.68 2.91 -13.76
CA MET A 68 15.51 3.84 -14.49
C MET A 68 16.79 4.14 -13.71
N ARG A 69 17.91 4.32 -14.42
CA ARG A 69 19.18 4.64 -13.78
C ARG A 69 19.26 6.14 -13.50
N ASP A 70 19.44 6.50 -12.23
CA ASP A 70 19.70 7.89 -11.84
C ASP A 70 21.08 8.36 -12.27
N ASN A 71 22.08 7.48 -12.15
CA ASN A 71 23.42 7.68 -12.71
C ASN A 71 23.59 6.68 -13.87
N PRO A 72 23.78 7.14 -15.12
CA PRO A 72 23.92 6.25 -16.28
C PRO A 72 25.01 5.17 -16.16
N HIS A 73 26.04 5.40 -15.32
CA HIS A 73 27.14 4.47 -15.08
C HIS A 73 26.88 3.46 -13.95
N VAL A 74 25.83 3.63 -13.16
CA VAL A 74 25.44 2.74 -12.06
C VAL A 74 24.18 1.97 -12.49
N PRO A 75 24.12 0.64 -12.31
CA PRO A 75 22.88 -0.10 -12.57
C PRO A 75 21.73 0.39 -11.70
N SER A 76 20.48 0.30 -12.18
CA SER A 76 19.30 0.66 -11.38
C SER A 76 19.03 -0.36 -10.26
N ASP A 77 18.06 -0.08 -9.40
CA ASP A 77 17.72 -0.96 -8.28
C ASP A 77 17.35 -2.35 -8.74
N LEU A 78 16.45 -2.43 -9.72
CA LEU A 78 16.01 -3.72 -10.26
C LEU A 78 17.14 -4.44 -11.00
N GLU A 79 18.06 -3.74 -11.67
CA GLU A 79 19.24 -4.39 -12.28
C GLU A 79 20.19 -4.98 -11.21
N GLN A 80 20.21 -4.39 -10.02
CA GLN A 80 20.96 -4.89 -8.85
C GLN A 80 20.19 -5.94 -8.04
N MET A 81 18.90 -6.14 -8.33
CA MET A 81 18.04 -7.19 -7.76
C MET A 81 17.62 -8.25 -8.80
N PRO A 82 18.58 -9.02 -9.36
CA PRO A 82 18.30 -9.96 -10.44
C PRO A 82 17.29 -11.07 -10.07
N ASN A 83 17.16 -11.50 -8.82
CA ASN A 83 16.13 -12.48 -8.45
C ASN A 83 14.73 -11.93 -8.73
N LEU A 84 14.48 -10.67 -8.37
CA LEU A 84 13.21 -9.99 -8.61
C LEU A 84 13.03 -9.66 -10.10
N LEU A 85 14.02 -9.01 -10.72
CA LEU A 85 13.92 -8.60 -12.13
C LEU A 85 13.71 -9.80 -13.06
N ASN A 86 14.47 -10.89 -12.85
CA ASN A 86 14.30 -12.11 -13.64
C ASN A 86 12.94 -12.77 -13.35
N PHE A 87 12.46 -12.73 -12.10
CA PHE A 87 11.13 -13.26 -11.79
C PHE A 87 10.02 -12.49 -12.54
N MET A 88 10.06 -11.16 -12.53
CA MET A 88 9.06 -10.35 -13.23
C MET A 88 9.10 -10.56 -14.74
N THR A 89 10.30 -10.47 -15.35
CA THR A 89 10.46 -10.52 -16.81
C THR A 89 10.25 -11.90 -17.40
N ASN A 90 10.50 -12.99 -16.65
CA ASN A 90 10.25 -14.35 -17.13
C ASN A 90 8.80 -14.82 -16.93
N ASN A 91 8.00 -14.11 -16.11
CA ASN A 91 6.68 -14.59 -15.70
C ASN A 91 5.55 -13.57 -15.90
N GLY A 92 5.84 -12.35 -16.34
CA GLY A 92 4.84 -11.29 -16.51
C GLY A 92 5.32 -10.14 -17.39
N VAL A 93 4.74 -8.97 -17.17
CA VAL A 93 5.05 -7.73 -17.89
C VAL A 93 5.59 -6.71 -16.90
N LEU A 94 6.73 -6.11 -17.23
CA LEU A 94 7.28 -4.96 -16.50
C LEU A 94 6.91 -3.67 -17.25
N LEU A 95 6.21 -2.77 -16.57
CA LEU A 95 5.92 -1.43 -17.08
C LEU A 95 6.97 -0.45 -16.55
N SER A 96 7.73 0.18 -17.44
CA SER A 96 8.80 1.11 -17.08
C SER A 96 8.38 2.58 -17.02
N ASN A 97 7.11 2.87 -17.34
CA ASN A 97 6.56 4.23 -17.40
C ASN A 97 5.34 4.33 -16.49
N HIS A 98 5.55 4.02 -15.21
CA HIS A 98 4.59 4.23 -14.15
C HIS A 98 4.64 5.70 -13.70
N HIS A 99 3.49 6.27 -13.32
CA HIS A 99 3.37 7.65 -12.87
C HIS A 99 2.62 7.69 -11.56
N THR A 100 3.04 8.58 -10.68
CA THR A 100 2.42 8.84 -9.40
C THR A 100 1.55 10.09 -9.44
N PRO A 101 0.62 10.25 -8.48
CA PRO A 101 0.03 11.54 -8.17
C PRO A 101 1.07 12.66 -8.03
N LEU A 102 0.64 13.90 -8.32
CA LEU A 102 1.47 15.09 -8.12
C LEU A 102 0.94 15.87 -6.89
N ILE A 103 1.75 16.19 -5.89
CA ILE A 103 3.17 15.85 -5.71
C ILE A 103 3.35 14.42 -5.17
N ALA A 104 4.39 13.72 -5.62
CA ALA A 104 4.65 12.33 -5.25
C ALA A 104 5.08 12.24 -3.78
N HIS A 105 4.49 11.31 -3.04
CA HIS A 105 4.81 11.01 -1.64
C HIS A 105 4.22 9.66 -1.21
N THR A 106 5.03 8.86 -0.51
CA THR A 106 4.71 7.59 0.16
C THR A 106 3.22 7.37 0.46
N ALA A 107 2.63 8.12 1.40
CA ALA A 107 1.28 7.90 1.90
C ALA A 107 0.21 8.05 0.81
N THR A 108 0.28 9.15 0.04
CA THR A 108 -0.75 9.46 -0.97
C THR A 108 -0.66 8.48 -2.13
N ASP A 109 0.55 8.08 -2.50
CA ASP A 109 0.78 7.28 -3.70
C ASP A 109 0.54 5.78 -3.45
N ILE A 110 0.88 5.28 -2.25
CA ILE A 110 0.43 3.95 -1.78
C ILE A 110 -1.10 3.92 -1.80
N LEU A 111 -1.77 4.88 -1.15
CA LEU A 111 -3.22 4.89 -1.07
C LEU A 111 -3.89 5.02 -2.44
N THR A 112 -3.31 5.79 -3.36
CA THR A 112 -3.80 5.88 -4.75
C THR A 112 -3.69 4.53 -5.46
N SER A 113 -2.57 3.81 -5.26
CA SER A 113 -2.36 2.48 -5.83
C SER A 113 -3.37 1.46 -5.30
N LEU A 114 -3.70 1.53 -4.01
CA LEU A 114 -4.65 0.63 -3.35
C LEU A 114 -6.12 0.94 -3.69
N THR A 115 -6.47 2.22 -3.77
CA THR A 115 -7.86 2.67 -3.96
C THR A 115 -8.25 2.88 -5.43
N GLY A 116 -7.27 3.10 -6.30
CA GLY A 116 -7.48 3.42 -7.71
C GLY A 116 -8.04 4.82 -7.96
N VAL A 117 -7.99 5.72 -6.97
CA VAL A 117 -8.44 7.12 -7.09
C VAL A 117 -7.39 8.08 -6.51
N TYR A 118 -7.42 9.34 -6.95
CA TYR A 118 -6.50 10.37 -6.44
C TYR A 118 -6.77 10.75 -4.97
N GLY A 119 -5.78 11.39 -4.35
CA GLY A 119 -5.81 11.86 -2.97
C GLY A 119 -7.08 12.61 -2.53
N ASP A 120 -7.60 13.49 -3.38
CA ASP A 120 -8.83 14.26 -3.12
C ASP A 120 -10.08 13.38 -2.99
N ARG A 121 -10.02 12.13 -3.47
CA ARG A 121 -11.13 11.18 -3.46
C ARG A 121 -11.09 10.20 -2.30
N HIS A 122 -9.92 9.96 -1.70
CA HIS A 122 -9.77 9.06 -0.55
C HIS A 122 -9.41 9.77 0.77
N GLY A 123 -9.15 11.08 0.74
CA GLY A 123 -9.02 11.92 1.95
C GLY A 123 -7.60 12.18 2.43
N VAL A 124 -6.61 11.62 1.73
CA VAL A 124 -5.18 11.91 1.93
C VAL A 124 -4.70 12.64 0.67
N PRO A 125 -4.84 13.98 0.62
CA PRO A 125 -4.86 14.70 -0.66
C PRO A 125 -3.51 15.13 -1.21
N ILE A 126 -2.44 15.14 -0.39
CA ILE A 126 -1.21 15.87 -0.74
C ILE A 126 0.08 15.10 -0.47
N SER A 127 0.28 14.56 0.75
CA SER A 127 1.60 14.04 1.17
C SER A 127 1.49 13.16 2.43
N ASN A 128 2.62 12.78 3.03
CA ASN A 128 2.75 12.10 4.32
C ASN A 128 2.24 12.95 5.49
N SER A 129 2.32 14.28 5.35
CA SER A 129 1.74 15.23 6.30
C SER A 129 1.25 16.48 5.56
N PHE A 130 0.35 17.21 6.19
CA PHE A 130 -0.25 18.41 5.61
C PHE A 130 -0.71 19.37 6.70
N ARG A 131 -1.16 20.56 6.29
CA ARG A 131 -1.84 21.51 7.17
C ARG A 131 -3.33 21.48 6.90
N TYR A 132 -4.12 21.48 7.97
CA TYR A 132 -5.58 21.63 7.88
C TYR A 132 -6.02 22.87 8.66
N PHE A 133 -7.11 23.50 8.23
CA PHE A 133 -7.62 24.73 8.82
C PHE A 133 -8.68 24.43 9.88
N ASN A 134 -8.55 25.11 11.02
CA ASN A 134 -9.51 25.09 12.11
C ASN A 134 -10.64 26.10 11.84
N PRO A 135 -11.81 25.96 12.50
CA PRO A 135 -12.93 26.89 12.34
C PRO A 135 -12.62 28.34 12.72
N ASP A 136 -11.59 28.58 13.55
CA ASP A 136 -11.14 29.90 13.97
C ASP A 136 -10.13 30.55 13.00
N GLY A 137 -9.81 29.88 11.88
CA GLY A 137 -8.86 30.33 10.88
C GLY A 137 -7.39 30.01 11.19
N THR A 138 -7.09 29.41 12.35
CA THR A 138 -5.77 28.83 12.61
C THR A 138 -5.57 27.54 11.80
N SER A 139 -4.38 26.97 11.84
CA SER A 139 -4.11 25.66 11.23
C SER A 139 -3.36 24.76 12.18
N ASN A 140 -3.49 23.46 11.94
CA ASN A 140 -2.79 22.38 12.63
C ASN A 140 -2.11 21.46 11.63
N THR A 141 -1.24 20.58 12.13
CA THR A 141 -0.58 19.55 11.31
C THR A 141 -1.45 18.31 11.30
N GLY A 142 -1.74 17.78 10.12
CA GLY A 142 -2.28 16.44 9.92
C GLY A 142 -1.18 15.50 9.43
N VAL A 143 -1.22 14.26 9.87
CA VAL A 143 -0.35 13.17 9.41
C VAL A 143 -1.24 12.11 8.76
N SER A 144 -0.85 11.67 7.58
CA SER A 144 -1.66 10.77 6.76
C SER A 144 -1.69 9.33 7.27
N PHE A 145 -0.72 8.96 8.12
CA PHE A 145 -0.54 7.62 8.65
C PHE A 145 -1.43 7.36 9.88
N ALA A 146 -2.61 6.79 9.63
CA ALA A 146 -3.62 6.46 10.63
C ALA A 146 -4.51 5.33 10.10
N TYR A 147 -5.09 4.52 10.98
CA TYR A 147 -5.95 3.43 10.54
C TYR A 147 -7.13 3.93 9.69
N TRP A 148 -7.61 3.10 8.76
CA TRP A 148 -8.60 3.47 7.74
C TRP A 148 -9.84 4.19 8.27
N THR A 149 -10.30 3.82 9.47
CA THR A 149 -11.47 4.42 10.13
C THR A 149 -11.11 5.29 11.33
N ALA A 150 -9.82 5.54 11.55
CA ALA A 150 -9.38 6.49 12.57
C ALA A 150 -9.70 7.93 12.14
N PRO A 151 -9.88 8.84 13.10
CA PRO A 151 -9.97 10.25 12.79
C PRO A 151 -8.65 10.76 12.18
N LEU A 152 -8.66 11.99 11.67
CA LEU A 152 -7.44 12.68 11.26
C LEU A 152 -6.39 12.64 12.39
N PHE A 153 -5.17 12.24 12.07
CA PHE A 153 -4.09 12.23 13.04
C PHE A 153 -3.40 13.59 13.13
N ASP A 154 -3.63 14.30 14.23
CA ASP A 154 -2.85 15.48 14.61
C ASP A 154 -1.79 15.08 15.64
N PRO A 155 -0.49 15.19 15.31
CA PRO A 155 0.59 14.74 16.19
C PRO A 155 0.89 15.73 17.32
N SER A 156 0.21 16.88 17.40
CA SER A 156 0.40 17.83 18.50
C SER A 156 -0.12 17.27 19.83
N SER A 157 0.49 17.71 20.94
CA SER A 157 0.21 17.18 22.27
C SER A 157 -0.07 18.29 23.28
N PRO A 158 -1.33 18.52 23.70
CA PRO A 158 -2.55 17.91 23.16
C PRO A 158 -2.97 18.54 21.83
N PRO A 159 -3.66 17.79 20.95
CA PRO A 159 -4.19 18.35 19.72
C PRO A 159 -5.52 19.05 20.03
N THR A 160 -5.50 20.36 20.24
CA THR A 160 -6.70 21.12 20.64
C THR A 160 -6.73 22.52 19.98
N PRO A 161 -7.73 22.80 19.12
CA PRO A 161 -8.74 21.86 18.60
C PRO A 161 -8.11 20.79 17.70
N THR A 162 -8.83 19.71 17.41
CA THR A 162 -8.43 18.72 16.39
C THR A 162 -9.65 18.26 15.59
N ASP A 163 -9.46 17.90 14.32
CA ASP A 163 -10.53 17.33 13.50
C ASP A 163 -10.76 15.87 13.89
N THR A 164 -12.02 15.53 14.18
CA THR A 164 -12.44 14.18 14.58
C THR A 164 -13.11 13.41 13.43
N LYS A 165 -13.15 13.97 12.22
CA LYS A 165 -13.55 13.26 11.01
C LYS A 165 -12.50 12.26 10.59
N PHE A 166 -12.89 11.28 9.78
CA PHE A 166 -12.01 10.24 9.27
C PHE A 166 -10.78 10.82 8.58
N ASN A 167 -9.63 10.17 8.75
CA ASN A 167 -8.45 10.42 7.93
C ASN A 167 -8.73 10.02 6.47
N MET A 168 -9.33 8.85 6.26
CA MET A 168 -9.79 8.40 4.94
C MET A 168 -11.19 8.95 4.64
N LEU A 169 -11.27 10.24 4.29
CA LEU A 169 -12.51 10.96 4.02
C LEU A 169 -12.73 11.22 2.53
N THR A 170 -13.82 10.68 1.99
CA THR A 170 -14.23 10.94 0.61
C THR A 170 -14.77 12.37 0.43
N ALA A 171 -14.83 12.83 -0.82
CA ALA A 171 -15.44 14.11 -1.18
C ALA A 171 -16.92 14.26 -0.76
N SER A 172 -17.65 13.16 -0.52
CA SER A 172 -19.02 13.19 0.03
C SER A 172 -19.08 13.28 1.56
N GLY A 173 -17.93 13.32 2.24
CA GLY A 173 -17.83 13.38 3.69
C GLY A 173 -18.06 12.03 4.39
N GLN A 174 -17.90 10.93 3.67
CA GLN A 174 -18.03 9.56 4.16
C GLN A 174 -16.66 8.88 4.29
N ASN A 175 -16.54 7.87 5.15
CA ASN A 175 -15.35 7.03 5.18
C ASN A 175 -15.12 6.37 3.80
N ALA A 176 -13.87 6.34 3.34
CA ALA A 176 -13.53 5.79 2.03
C ALA A 176 -13.79 4.28 1.98
N PRO A 177 -14.28 3.73 0.84
CA PRO A 177 -14.37 2.29 0.66
C PRO A 177 -13.00 1.64 0.75
N ALA A 178 -12.91 0.51 1.45
CA ALA A 178 -11.62 -0.10 1.77
C ALA A 178 -11.16 -1.14 0.74
N PRO A 179 -9.86 -1.22 0.42
CA PRO A 179 -9.34 -2.06 -0.67
C PRO A 179 -9.42 -3.58 -0.39
N TRP A 180 -9.57 -3.98 0.87
CA TRP A 180 -9.71 -5.40 1.23
C TRP A 180 -11.14 -5.95 1.06
N VAL A 181 -12.13 -5.06 0.99
CA VAL A 181 -13.55 -5.45 1.03
C VAL A 181 -13.98 -6.39 -0.12
N PRO A 182 -13.56 -6.16 -1.39
CA PRO A 182 -13.90 -7.09 -2.47
C PRO A 182 -13.43 -8.52 -2.18
N TYR A 183 -12.25 -8.67 -1.57
CA TYR A 183 -11.68 -9.98 -1.24
C TYR A 183 -12.36 -10.63 -0.04
N THR A 184 -12.60 -9.89 1.05
CA THR A 184 -13.25 -10.45 2.24
C THR A 184 -14.70 -10.86 1.97
N ARG A 185 -15.43 -10.10 1.14
CA ARG A 185 -16.75 -10.49 0.62
C ARG A 185 -16.70 -11.73 -0.26
N ALA A 186 -15.60 -11.94 -0.98
CA ALA A 186 -15.36 -13.14 -1.79
C ALA A 186 -14.84 -14.35 -0.99
N GLY A 187 -14.82 -14.26 0.35
CA GLY A 187 -14.39 -15.36 1.21
C GLY A 187 -12.88 -15.44 1.44
N CYS A 188 -12.11 -14.43 1.04
CA CYS A 188 -10.65 -14.39 1.16
C CYS A 188 -10.22 -13.54 2.36
N ASN A 189 -9.32 -14.07 3.18
CA ASN A 189 -8.63 -13.24 4.17
C ASN A 189 -7.55 -12.41 3.47
N VAL A 190 -7.38 -11.17 3.91
CA VAL A 190 -6.44 -10.21 3.37
C VAL A 190 -5.44 -9.82 4.46
N GLY A 191 -4.16 -10.10 4.23
CA GLY A 191 -3.06 -9.70 5.10
C GLY A 191 -2.48 -8.37 4.64
N SER A 192 -2.15 -7.51 5.60
CA SER A 192 -1.51 -6.23 5.36
C SER A 192 -0.23 -6.16 6.19
N VAL A 193 0.88 -5.89 5.51
CA VAL A 193 2.23 -5.85 6.08
C VAL A 193 2.80 -4.46 5.81
N ALA A 194 2.79 -3.61 6.82
CA ALA A 194 3.20 -2.20 6.79
C ALA A 194 2.51 -1.38 5.68
N THR A 195 1.34 -1.81 5.23
CA THR A 195 0.63 -1.19 4.10
C THR A 195 -0.24 -0.05 4.61
N ALA A 196 0.07 1.18 4.17
CA ALA A 196 -0.51 2.43 4.65
C ALA A 196 -2.04 2.35 4.88
N ASN A 197 -2.47 2.82 6.05
CA ASN A 197 -3.85 2.93 6.53
C ASN A 197 -4.66 1.62 6.61
N THR A 198 -4.18 0.50 6.06
CA THR A 198 -4.83 -0.82 6.20
C THR A 198 -4.40 -1.55 7.47
N ILE A 199 -3.43 -1.00 8.20
CA ILE A 199 -3.00 -1.46 9.52
C ILE A 199 -3.05 -0.30 10.51
N LEU A 200 -2.89 -0.56 11.81
CA LEU A 200 -2.70 0.53 12.76
C LEU A 200 -1.32 1.14 12.52
N GLU A 201 -1.24 2.45 12.40
CA GLU A 201 -0.02 3.19 12.06
C GLU A 201 0.54 3.99 13.23
N ASN A 202 -0.31 4.25 14.23
CA ASN A 202 0.09 4.95 15.44
C ASN A 202 -0.63 4.36 16.66
N THR A 203 -0.07 4.58 17.85
CA THR A 203 -0.68 4.11 19.10
C THR A 203 -1.63 5.14 19.72
N ALA A 204 -1.64 6.38 19.23
CA ALA A 204 -2.34 7.50 19.84
C ALA A 204 -3.85 7.48 19.55
N ILE A 205 -4.24 7.31 18.29
CA ILE A 205 -5.64 7.37 17.85
C ILE A 205 -6.14 6.03 17.32
N ASP A 206 -5.27 5.18 16.77
CA ASP A 206 -5.72 3.91 16.17
C ASP A 206 -6.10 2.89 17.25
N ILE A 207 -5.34 2.85 18.36
CA ILE A 207 -5.63 1.95 19.49
C ILE A 207 -7.00 2.25 20.11
N PRO A 208 -7.32 3.51 20.48
CA PRO A 208 -8.67 3.86 20.89
C PRO A 208 -9.74 3.60 19.82
N THR A 209 -9.42 3.75 18.54
CA THR A 209 -10.38 3.52 17.44
C THR A 209 -10.79 2.04 17.34
N VAL A 210 -9.82 1.12 17.37
CA VAL A 210 -10.07 -0.31 17.15
C VAL A 210 -10.39 -1.05 18.44
N PHE A 211 -9.68 -0.75 19.53
CA PHE A 211 -9.81 -1.48 20.78
C PHE A 211 -10.66 -0.74 21.83
N GLY A 212 -10.84 0.56 21.67
CA GLY A 212 -11.47 1.44 22.66
C GLY A 212 -10.45 2.06 23.62
N PRO A 213 -10.71 3.29 24.13
CA PRO A 213 -9.75 4.05 24.95
C PRO A 213 -9.50 3.45 26.34
N GLY A 214 -10.36 2.55 26.83
CA GLY A 214 -10.22 1.86 28.11
C GLY A 214 -9.73 0.42 28.00
N SER A 215 -9.18 0.04 26.85
CA SER A 215 -8.75 -1.34 26.56
C SER A 215 -7.40 -1.69 27.20
N ASP A 216 -7.08 -2.98 27.27
CA ASP A 216 -5.77 -3.45 27.72
C ASP A 216 -4.64 -2.96 26.80
N GLN A 217 -4.93 -2.83 25.50
CA GLN A 217 -4.02 -2.26 24.50
C GLN A 217 -3.73 -0.79 24.81
N ALA A 218 -4.75 0.01 25.13
CA ALA A 218 -4.57 1.40 25.55
C ALA A 218 -3.77 1.50 26.87
N LEU A 219 -3.97 0.55 27.80
CA LEU A 219 -3.17 0.48 29.03
C LEU A 219 -1.70 0.14 28.73
N GLU A 220 -1.44 -0.74 27.78
CA GLU A 220 -0.09 -1.07 27.34
C GLU A 220 0.61 0.11 26.66
N VAL A 221 -0.08 0.86 25.81
CA VAL A 221 0.44 2.12 25.23
C VAL A 221 0.92 3.07 26.33
N LYS A 222 0.16 3.18 27.44
CA LYS A 222 0.53 4.03 28.58
C LYS A 222 1.73 3.49 29.36
N ASN A 223 1.79 2.17 29.58
CA ASN A 223 2.75 1.56 30.50
C ASN A 223 4.07 1.14 29.83
N ASN A 224 4.02 0.77 28.55
CA ASN A 224 5.14 0.30 27.76
C ASN A 224 5.00 0.73 26.29
N PRO A 225 5.13 2.04 25.99
CA PRO A 225 4.85 2.58 24.66
C PRO A 225 5.71 1.99 23.54
N GLY A 226 6.97 1.64 23.83
CA GLY A 226 7.87 1.00 22.85
C GLY A 226 7.39 -0.38 22.44
N GLN A 227 7.12 -1.25 23.42
CA GLN A 227 6.54 -2.56 23.13
C GLN A 227 5.14 -2.45 22.51
N ALA A 228 4.30 -1.52 22.96
CA ALA A 228 2.98 -1.30 22.39
C ALA A 228 3.04 -0.97 20.89
N PHE A 229 4.04 -0.18 20.48
CA PHE A 229 4.28 0.12 19.07
C PHE A 229 4.64 -1.15 18.30
N ALA A 230 5.61 -1.94 18.78
CA ALA A 230 5.99 -3.21 18.16
C ALA A 230 4.83 -4.24 18.14
N ASP A 231 3.97 -4.22 19.14
CA ASP A 231 2.87 -5.17 19.30
C ASP A 231 1.68 -4.87 18.38
N PHE A 232 1.33 -3.60 18.20
CA PHE A 232 0.05 -3.22 17.60
C PHE A 232 0.13 -2.53 16.24
N VAL A 233 1.27 -1.92 15.91
CA VAL A 233 1.43 -1.16 14.67
C VAL A 233 1.90 -2.07 13.54
N GLY A 234 1.56 -1.70 12.30
CA GLY A 234 2.25 -2.16 11.10
C GLY A 234 1.81 -3.52 10.56
N ILE A 235 1.14 -4.39 11.32
CA ILE A 235 0.74 -5.72 10.83
C ILE A 235 -0.76 -5.94 11.05
N GLY A 236 -1.47 -6.54 10.10
CA GLY A 236 -2.89 -6.87 10.27
C GLY A 236 -3.41 -7.94 9.31
N ILE A 237 -4.56 -8.52 9.65
CA ILE A 237 -5.33 -9.43 8.79
C ILE A 237 -6.80 -8.99 8.84
N HIS A 238 -7.39 -8.66 7.70
CA HIS A 238 -8.82 -8.48 7.52
C HIS A 238 -9.42 -9.80 7.05
N CYS A 239 -10.30 -10.41 7.84
CA CYS A 239 -10.84 -11.71 7.51
C CYS A 239 -12.14 -11.63 6.72
N ALA A 240 -12.34 -12.66 5.89
CA ALA A 240 -13.67 -12.97 5.38
C ALA A 240 -14.67 -13.18 6.53
N GLN A 241 -15.95 -12.95 6.25
CA GLN A 241 -17.00 -13.06 7.24
C GLN A 241 -17.00 -14.44 7.91
N ASN A 242 -17.06 -14.47 9.24
CA ASN A 242 -17.04 -15.68 10.06
C ASN A 242 -15.79 -16.59 9.89
N ASN A 243 -14.69 -16.08 9.33
CA ASN A 243 -13.46 -16.87 9.24
C ASN A 243 -12.86 -17.10 10.63
N ALA A 244 -12.43 -18.34 10.91
CA ALA A 244 -11.92 -18.74 12.21
C ALA A 244 -10.61 -18.01 12.59
N ILE A 245 -9.80 -17.57 11.62
CA ILE A 245 -8.55 -16.84 11.88
C ILE A 245 -8.81 -15.61 12.75
N CYS A 246 -9.75 -14.75 12.36
CA CYS A 246 -10.10 -13.54 13.13
C CYS A 246 -11.30 -13.77 14.07
N SER A 247 -11.45 -14.99 14.60
CA SER A 247 -12.46 -15.28 15.62
C SER A 247 -12.13 -14.57 16.95
N PRO A 248 -13.12 -14.30 17.81
CA PRO A 248 -12.86 -13.74 19.14
C PRO A 248 -11.92 -14.60 20.00
N SER A 249 -11.91 -15.93 19.82
CA SER A 249 -10.96 -16.83 20.49
C SER A 249 -9.52 -16.61 20.07
N ASN A 250 -9.30 -16.06 18.88
CA ASN A 250 -8.00 -15.64 18.37
C ASN A 250 -7.77 -14.14 18.57
N THR A 251 -8.46 -13.49 19.51
CA THR A 251 -8.39 -12.04 19.78
C THR A 251 -8.91 -11.12 18.67
N GLY A 252 -9.63 -11.68 17.69
CA GLY A 252 -10.24 -10.90 16.61
C GLY A 252 -11.16 -9.80 17.11
N LYS A 253 -11.09 -8.64 16.45
CA LYS A 253 -11.96 -7.47 16.69
C LYS A 253 -12.82 -7.21 15.47
N SER A 254 -13.94 -6.54 15.65
CA SER A 254 -14.79 -6.13 14.53
C SER A 254 -13.98 -5.22 13.59
N ASP A 255 -13.94 -5.60 12.32
CA ASP A 255 -13.34 -4.79 11.25
C ASP A 255 -14.43 -3.88 10.72
N LEU A 256 -14.48 -2.66 11.25
CA LEU A 256 -15.59 -1.72 11.03
C LEU A 256 -15.29 -0.85 9.81
N LEU A 257 -16.27 -0.75 8.91
CA LEU A 257 -16.29 0.23 7.82
C LEU A 257 -17.70 0.87 7.77
N PRO A 258 -17.93 1.99 8.46
CA PRO A 258 -19.26 2.51 8.73
C PRO A 258 -20.01 2.97 7.47
N ASP A 259 -19.29 3.45 6.45
CA ASP A 259 -19.86 3.97 5.20
C ASP A 259 -19.60 3.07 3.99
N GLU A 260 -19.12 1.84 4.20
CA GLU A 260 -18.82 0.92 3.10
C GLU A 260 -20.09 0.64 2.26
N PRO A 261 -20.05 0.86 0.93
CA PRO A 261 -21.19 0.62 0.06
C PRO A 261 -21.72 -0.80 0.18
N GLY A 262 -23.03 -0.96 0.45
CA GLY A 262 -23.65 -2.27 0.67
C GLY A 262 -23.46 -2.85 2.07
N GLY A 263 -22.77 -2.14 2.97
CA GLY A 263 -22.57 -2.53 4.37
C GLY A 263 -21.42 -3.53 4.58
N TYR A 264 -20.84 -3.51 5.78
CA TYR A 264 -19.69 -4.33 6.15
C TYR A 264 -19.77 -4.84 7.60
N THR A 265 -20.91 -5.45 7.95
CA THR A 265 -21.16 -5.96 9.30
C THR A 265 -20.79 -7.44 9.43
N GLY A 266 -20.21 -7.82 10.57
CA GLY A 266 -19.85 -9.22 10.89
C GLY A 266 -18.50 -9.68 10.34
N PHE A 267 -17.71 -8.74 9.80
CA PHE A 267 -16.31 -8.95 9.46
C PHE A 267 -15.44 -8.65 10.68
N ASN A 268 -14.35 -9.41 10.83
CA ASN A 268 -13.40 -9.24 11.91
C ASN A 268 -11.99 -9.14 11.35
N GLY A 269 -11.09 -8.52 12.11
CA GLY A 269 -9.66 -8.45 11.83
C GLY A 269 -8.80 -8.81 13.03
N LEU A 270 -7.54 -9.11 12.76
CA LEU A 270 -6.45 -9.17 13.72
C LEU A 270 -5.54 -7.96 13.48
N PHE A 271 -5.21 -7.23 14.54
CA PHE A 271 -4.50 -5.96 14.45
C PHE A 271 -3.25 -5.98 15.33
N GLY A 272 -2.08 -5.89 14.71
CA GLY A 272 -0.78 -5.94 15.37
C GLY A 272 -0.08 -7.28 15.28
N HIS A 273 1.26 -7.24 15.34
CA HIS A 273 2.11 -8.43 15.47
C HIS A 273 1.65 -9.33 16.62
N LYS A 274 1.29 -8.73 17.77
CA LYS A 274 0.87 -9.45 18.98
C LYS A 274 -0.26 -10.45 18.73
N TYR A 275 -1.18 -10.12 17.82
CA TYR A 275 -2.34 -10.95 17.51
C TYR A 275 -2.22 -11.71 16.20
N VAL A 276 -1.38 -11.26 15.27
CA VAL A 276 -1.15 -11.94 13.99
C VAL A 276 -0.09 -13.05 14.11
N ALA A 277 1.04 -12.79 14.78
CA ALA A 277 2.16 -13.72 14.83
C ALA A 277 1.81 -15.10 15.40
N PRO A 278 0.98 -15.24 16.46
CA PRO A 278 0.57 -16.55 16.97
C PRO A 278 -0.20 -17.41 15.94
N ILE A 279 -0.84 -16.79 14.95
CA ILE A 279 -1.57 -17.49 13.89
C ILE A 279 -0.63 -17.99 12.79
N ILE A 280 0.31 -17.15 12.37
CA ILE A 280 1.17 -17.39 11.20
C ILE A 280 2.55 -18.00 11.56
N SER A 281 2.87 -18.06 12.86
CA SER A 281 4.08 -18.66 13.42
C SER A 281 3.76 -19.33 14.77
N PRO A 282 2.93 -20.39 14.80
CA PRO A 282 2.43 -20.97 16.06
C PRO A 282 3.52 -21.64 16.92
N ASN A 283 4.69 -21.93 16.35
CA ASN A 283 5.76 -22.69 17.00
C ASN A 283 6.90 -21.80 17.55
N GLY A 284 6.74 -20.49 17.55
CA GLY A 284 7.76 -19.57 18.06
C GLY A 284 7.63 -18.16 17.50
N PRO A 285 8.52 -17.23 17.88
CA PRO A 285 8.51 -15.89 17.32
C PRO A 285 8.69 -15.94 15.80
N LEU A 286 8.00 -15.05 15.08
CA LEU A 286 8.19 -14.92 13.64
C LEU A 286 9.62 -14.46 13.36
N LYS A 287 10.22 -15.07 12.33
CA LYS A 287 11.57 -14.77 11.89
C LYS A 287 11.57 -14.11 10.51
N ASP A 288 12.56 -13.28 10.26
CA ASP A 288 12.86 -12.78 8.92
C ASP A 288 13.34 -13.92 8.00
N LEU A 289 13.50 -13.63 6.70
CA LEU A 289 14.00 -14.62 5.74
C LEU A 289 15.48 -15.02 5.96
N ASN A 290 16.19 -14.36 6.86
CA ASN A 290 17.55 -14.71 7.27
C ASN A 290 17.58 -15.58 8.53
N GLY A 291 16.43 -15.83 9.15
CA GLY A 291 16.29 -16.65 10.36
C GLY A 291 16.43 -15.88 11.69
N ASN A 292 16.50 -14.55 11.66
CA ASN A 292 16.53 -13.71 12.85
C ASN A 292 15.12 -13.46 13.37
N VAL A 293 14.95 -13.36 14.69
CA VAL A 293 13.67 -12.93 15.28
C VAL A 293 13.41 -11.49 14.87
N ILE A 294 12.18 -11.20 14.41
CA ILE A 294 11.78 -9.85 14.04
C ILE A 294 11.53 -9.05 15.32
N GLN A 295 12.26 -7.95 15.44
CA GLN A 295 12.21 -7.04 16.59
C GLN A 295 12.72 -5.66 16.16
N ASP A 296 12.34 -4.63 16.90
CA ASP A 296 12.86 -3.27 16.68
C ASP A 296 14.33 -3.13 17.16
N PRO A 297 15.00 -1.99 16.88
CA PRO A 297 16.38 -1.75 17.31
C PRO A 297 16.58 -1.74 18.83
N GLN A 298 15.51 -1.58 19.62
CA GLN A 298 15.54 -1.61 21.08
C GLN A 298 15.30 -3.03 21.64
N GLY A 299 15.05 -4.01 20.78
CA GLY A 299 14.84 -5.41 21.14
C GLY A 299 13.41 -5.76 21.51
N HIS A 300 12.43 -4.90 21.20
CA HIS A 300 11.01 -5.26 21.33
C HIS A 300 10.64 -6.22 20.20
N VAL A 301 10.34 -7.47 20.55
CA VAL A 301 9.87 -8.47 19.57
C VAL A 301 8.54 -8.02 19.01
N GLY A 302 8.44 -7.90 17.69
CA GLY A 302 7.25 -7.36 17.03
C GLY A 302 7.54 -6.66 15.71
N PHE A 303 6.64 -5.77 15.31
CA PHE A 303 6.85 -4.85 14.20
C PHE A 303 8.09 -3.97 14.45
N PRO A 304 9.09 -3.96 13.56
CA PRO A 304 10.36 -3.30 13.82
C PRO A 304 10.34 -1.78 13.56
N GLY A 305 9.17 -1.21 13.24
CA GLY A 305 9.03 0.11 12.65
C GLY A 305 9.03 0.08 11.13
N PHE A 306 8.46 1.11 10.50
CA PHE A 306 8.36 1.21 9.04
C PHE A 306 9.75 1.20 8.37
N ASP A 307 10.71 1.88 8.99
CA ASP A 307 12.11 1.90 8.54
C ASP A 307 12.85 0.55 8.73
N GLY A 308 12.28 -0.33 9.56
CA GLY A 308 12.76 -1.69 9.77
C GLY A 308 12.18 -2.71 8.78
N MET A 309 11.29 -2.30 7.88
CA MET A 309 10.58 -3.18 6.94
C MET A 309 11.41 -3.52 5.70
N SER A 310 12.63 -4.02 5.92
CA SER A 310 13.47 -4.58 4.87
C SER A 310 12.75 -5.70 4.11
N ALA A 311 13.17 -6.00 2.88
CA ALA A 311 12.60 -7.10 2.10
C ALA A 311 12.61 -8.45 2.85
N ALA A 312 13.63 -8.73 3.68
CA ALA A 312 13.70 -9.95 4.47
C ALA A 312 12.62 -10.03 5.56
N VAL A 313 12.19 -8.89 6.10
CA VAL A 313 11.12 -8.79 7.11
C VAL A 313 9.76 -8.84 6.43
N SER A 314 9.49 -7.95 5.48
CA SER A 314 8.15 -7.85 4.85
C SER A 314 7.76 -9.16 4.16
N LEU A 315 8.68 -9.74 3.38
CA LEU A 315 8.41 -10.96 2.64
C LEU A 315 8.29 -12.19 3.55
N SER A 316 8.84 -12.16 4.77
CA SER A 316 8.64 -13.25 5.73
C SER A 316 7.23 -13.26 6.31
N TYR A 317 6.66 -12.07 6.61
CA TYR A 317 5.23 -11.94 6.97
C TYR A 317 4.33 -12.37 5.82
N VAL A 318 4.61 -11.90 4.59
CA VAL A 318 3.84 -12.28 3.40
C VAL A 318 3.82 -13.78 3.22
N ALA A 319 4.98 -14.44 3.22
CA ALA A 319 5.05 -15.90 3.07
C ALA A 319 4.30 -16.61 4.20
N ALA A 320 4.53 -16.21 5.45
CA ALA A 320 3.85 -16.82 6.60
C ALA A 320 2.32 -16.64 6.53
N MET A 321 1.81 -15.47 6.14
CA MET A 321 0.38 -15.25 5.92
C MET A 321 -0.18 -16.15 4.81
N GLN A 322 0.49 -16.21 3.66
CA GLN A 322 0.09 -17.04 2.51
C GLN A 322 0.04 -18.54 2.85
N GLU A 323 0.99 -19.01 3.65
CA GLU A 323 1.06 -20.40 4.14
C GLU A 323 -0.03 -20.72 5.19
N HIS A 324 -0.57 -19.70 5.87
CA HIS A 324 -1.49 -19.86 7.00
C HIS A 324 -2.90 -19.30 6.70
N GLY A 325 -3.38 -19.50 5.47
CA GLY A 325 -4.79 -19.27 5.12
C GLY A 325 -5.16 -17.80 4.88
N VAL A 326 -4.17 -16.97 4.52
CA VAL A 326 -4.35 -15.59 4.10
C VAL A 326 -3.91 -15.44 2.64
N PRO A 327 -4.79 -15.80 1.67
CA PRO A 327 -4.42 -15.91 0.26
C PRO A 327 -4.14 -14.57 -0.44
N VAL A 328 -4.57 -13.45 0.14
CA VAL A 328 -4.35 -12.11 -0.40
C VAL A 328 -3.44 -11.38 0.56
N THR A 329 -2.30 -10.87 0.10
CA THR A 329 -1.36 -10.12 0.93
C THR A 329 -0.90 -8.85 0.23
N TYR A 330 -0.95 -7.75 0.96
CA TYR A 330 -0.34 -6.47 0.61
C TYR A 330 0.86 -6.26 1.51
N SER A 331 1.98 -5.83 0.95
CA SER A 331 3.17 -5.50 1.73
C SER A 331 3.88 -4.27 1.22
N TYR A 332 4.37 -3.49 2.16
CA TYR A 332 5.35 -2.44 1.96
C TYR A 332 6.77 -2.97 2.20
N ILE A 333 7.76 -2.48 1.45
CA ILE A 333 9.19 -2.69 1.70
C ILE A 333 9.85 -1.32 1.78
N SER A 334 10.62 -1.07 2.84
CA SER A 334 11.34 0.20 3.05
C SER A 334 12.33 0.49 1.93
N ASP A 335 12.69 1.75 1.78
CA ASP A 335 13.57 2.20 0.71
C ASP A 335 14.92 1.48 0.78
N ALA A 336 15.68 1.49 -0.31
CA ALA A 336 17.02 0.93 -0.32
C ALA A 336 18.10 2.04 -0.28
N HIS A 337 17.63 3.28 -0.21
CA HIS A 337 18.39 4.48 -0.52
C HIS A 337 18.92 5.13 0.75
N ASP A 338 18.43 4.75 1.94
CA ASP A 338 18.89 5.26 3.23
C ASP A 338 19.72 4.25 4.03
N ALA A 339 20.61 4.78 4.88
CA ALA A 339 21.23 4.02 5.95
C ALA A 339 20.24 3.81 7.12
N HIS A 340 19.37 2.81 7.01
CA HIS A 340 18.41 2.47 8.08
C HIS A 340 19.09 2.16 9.43
N PRO A 341 18.52 2.58 10.57
CA PRO A 341 17.14 3.04 10.74
C PRO A 341 16.93 4.57 10.69
N SER A 342 17.92 5.37 10.27
CA SER A 342 17.84 6.85 10.48
C SER A 342 18.58 7.67 9.42
N GLY A 343 18.99 7.05 8.33
CA GLY A 343 19.86 7.66 7.34
C GLY A 343 21.32 7.78 7.81
N PRO A 344 22.15 8.52 7.07
CA PRO A 344 21.77 9.41 5.96
C PRO A 344 21.42 8.66 4.67
N ALA A 345 20.83 9.39 3.73
CA ALA A 345 20.64 8.95 2.36
C ALA A 345 21.94 8.64 1.63
N TYR A 346 21.83 7.68 0.72
CA TYR A 346 22.86 7.25 -0.21
C TYR A 346 22.60 7.82 -1.61
N GLY A 347 23.67 8.12 -2.32
CA GLY A 347 23.65 8.33 -3.76
C GLY A 347 23.90 7.05 -4.55
N PRO A 348 23.49 6.99 -5.84
CA PRO A 348 23.64 5.83 -6.70
C PRO A 348 25.06 5.25 -6.68
N GLY A 349 25.17 3.96 -6.40
CA GLY A 349 26.44 3.23 -6.42
C GLY A 349 27.31 3.41 -5.18
N GLN A 350 26.81 4.07 -4.12
CA GLN A 350 27.46 4.00 -2.82
C GLN A 350 27.41 2.58 -2.25
N ALA A 351 28.45 2.18 -1.51
CA ALA A 351 28.59 0.83 -1.02
C ALA A 351 27.42 0.38 -0.12
N GLY A 352 26.86 1.27 0.71
CA GLY A 352 25.70 0.98 1.56
C GLY A 352 24.45 0.67 0.75
N TYR A 353 24.14 1.49 -0.24
CA TYR A 353 23.01 1.30 -1.16
C TYR A 353 23.13 0.00 -1.97
N VAL A 354 24.31 -0.26 -2.56
CA VAL A 354 24.57 -1.52 -3.29
C VAL A 354 24.41 -2.73 -2.37
N GLN A 355 24.84 -2.62 -1.11
CA GLN A 355 24.68 -3.68 -0.12
C GLN A 355 23.22 -3.87 0.30
N ALA A 356 22.43 -2.80 0.44
CA ALA A 356 21.00 -2.86 0.74
C ALA A 356 20.25 -3.60 -0.37
N LEU A 357 20.44 -3.18 -1.63
CA LEU A 357 19.88 -3.86 -2.81
C LEU A 357 20.31 -5.31 -2.90
N LYS A 358 21.58 -5.63 -2.58
CA LYS A 358 22.02 -7.03 -2.56
C LYS A 358 21.33 -7.86 -1.48
N SER A 359 21.07 -7.28 -0.31
CA SER A 359 20.30 -7.91 0.74
C SER A 359 18.84 -8.14 0.32
N TYR A 360 18.24 -7.17 -0.37
CA TYR A 360 16.87 -7.30 -0.90
C TYR A 360 16.79 -8.36 -2.00
N ASP A 361 17.75 -8.39 -2.92
CA ASP A 361 17.89 -9.43 -3.94
C ASP A 361 17.93 -10.85 -3.33
N ASN A 362 18.77 -11.03 -2.31
CA ASN A 362 18.87 -12.30 -1.60
C ASN A 362 17.55 -12.67 -0.90
N ALA A 363 16.86 -11.69 -0.30
CA ALA A 363 15.54 -11.90 0.32
C ALA A 363 14.51 -12.36 -0.72
N PHE A 364 14.47 -11.76 -1.91
CA PHE A 364 13.60 -12.21 -3.01
C PHE A 364 13.93 -13.64 -3.45
N GLY A 365 15.21 -13.98 -3.58
CA GLY A 365 15.64 -15.35 -3.88
C GLY A 365 15.13 -16.37 -2.85
N SER A 366 15.29 -16.06 -1.55
CA SER A 366 14.78 -16.88 -0.45
C SER A 366 13.26 -16.97 -0.43
N PHE A 367 12.57 -15.84 -0.66
CA PHE A 367 11.12 -15.74 -0.70
C PHE A 367 10.51 -16.62 -1.79
N PHE A 368 10.98 -16.49 -3.04
CA PHE A 368 10.46 -17.30 -4.14
C PHE A 368 10.74 -18.79 -3.94
N LYS A 369 11.90 -19.13 -3.37
CA LYS A 369 12.22 -20.53 -3.02
C LYS A 369 11.26 -21.09 -1.95
N ARG A 370 10.95 -20.31 -0.91
CA ARG A 370 10.00 -20.68 0.15
C ARG A 370 8.59 -20.87 -0.40
N LEU A 371 8.07 -19.90 -1.15
CA LEU A 371 6.76 -20.03 -1.78
C LEU A 371 6.69 -21.27 -2.69
N GLN A 372 7.74 -21.49 -3.49
CA GLN A 372 7.80 -22.64 -4.39
C GLN A 372 7.79 -23.98 -3.64
N SER A 373 8.41 -24.09 -2.46
CA SER A 373 8.35 -25.31 -1.64
C SER A 373 6.94 -25.62 -1.13
N ASP A 374 6.13 -24.59 -0.92
CA ASP A 374 4.73 -24.73 -0.48
C ASP A 374 3.74 -24.75 -1.67
N GLY A 375 4.26 -24.81 -2.90
CA GLY A 375 3.44 -24.89 -4.12
C GLY A 375 2.79 -23.57 -4.53
N ILE A 376 3.19 -22.44 -3.93
CA ILE A 376 2.76 -21.09 -4.30
C ILE A 376 3.73 -20.58 -5.37
N ASN A 377 3.26 -20.43 -6.61
CA ASN A 377 4.10 -20.05 -7.73
C ASN A 377 3.29 -19.39 -8.86
N LYS A 378 3.95 -19.06 -9.97
CA LYS A 378 3.32 -18.37 -11.11
C LYS A 378 2.10 -19.07 -11.72
N SER A 379 1.94 -20.38 -11.54
CA SER A 379 0.80 -21.11 -12.10
C SER A 379 -0.50 -20.87 -11.35
N ASN A 380 -0.43 -20.41 -10.09
CA ASN A 380 -1.58 -20.24 -9.20
C ASN A 380 -1.57 -18.92 -8.41
N SER A 381 -0.67 -18.00 -8.72
CA SER A 381 -0.49 -16.76 -7.96
C SER A 381 -0.38 -15.57 -8.88
N LEU A 382 -1.10 -14.49 -8.55
CA LEU A 382 -0.91 -13.17 -9.13
C LEU A 382 0.10 -12.41 -8.27
N PHE A 383 1.25 -12.06 -8.86
CA PHE A 383 2.23 -11.19 -8.22
C PHE A 383 2.13 -9.79 -8.83
N VAL A 384 2.08 -8.78 -7.97
CA VAL A 384 2.16 -7.37 -8.36
C VAL A 384 3.33 -6.76 -7.59
N PHE A 385 4.30 -6.21 -8.32
CA PHE A 385 5.42 -5.45 -7.77
C PHE A 385 5.32 -4.03 -8.32
N THR A 386 5.32 -3.04 -7.43
CA THR A 386 5.27 -1.62 -7.80
C THR A 386 6.09 -0.81 -6.81
N ALA A 387 6.37 0.44 -7.15
CA ALA A 387 6.81 1.44 -6.18
C ALA A 387 5.66 2.42 -5.91
N ASP A 388 5.66 3.03 -4.74
CA ASP A 388 4.81 4.17 -4.43
C ASP A 388 5.31 5.45 -5.11
N GLU A 389 6.62 5.68 -5.12
CA GLU A 389 7.29 6.82 -5.74
C GLU A 389 8.45 6.39 -6.66
N GLY A 390 9.15 7.38 -7.23
CA GLY A 390 10.23 7.17 -8.20
C GLY A 390 11.11 8.42 -8.30
N ASP A 391 11.42 8.98 -7.13
CA ASP A 391 12.15 10.22 -6.95
C ASP A 391 13.59 10.10 -7.45
N HIS A 392 13.91 10.85 -8.50
CA HIS A 392 15.24 10.84 -9.06
C HIS A 392 16.28 11.40 -8.09
N PHE A 393 17.47 10.77 -8.08
CA PHE A 393 18.58 11.23 -7.27
C PHE A 393 18.92 12.71 -7.55
N VAL A 394 18.97 13.50 -6.47
CA VAL A 394 19.48 14.88 -6.48
C VAL A 394 20.74 14.94 -5.63
N GLY A 395 21.84 15.42 -6.19
CA GLY A 395 23.11 15.52 -5.48
C GLY A 395 24.27 16.04 -6.34
N GLY A 396 25.46 16.05 -5.74
CA GLY A 396 26.71 16.47 -6.39
C GLY A 396 27.26 15.45 -7.38
N GLN A 397 28.38 15.78 -8.02
CA GLN A 397 29.06 14.85 -8.93
C GLN A 397 29.62 13.63 -8.17
N PRO A 398 29.52 12.42 -8.72
CA PRO A 398 30.08 11.23 -8.10
C PRO A 398 31.62 11.26 -8.11
N SER A 399 32.22 10.66 -7.07
CA SER A 399 33.67 10.45 -6.93
C SER A 399 33.98 8.98 -6.59
N PRO A 400 35.06 8.39 -7.12
CA PRO A 400 35.93 8.93 -8.17
C PRO A 400 35.19 9.04 -9.51
N ALA A 401 35.71 9.87 -10.42
CA ALA A 401 35.15 9.98 -11.77
C ALA A 401 35.13 8.61 -12.46
N GLY A 402 33.97 8.25 -13.04
CA GLY A 402 33.77 6.95 -13.68
C GLY A 402 33.49 5.79 -12.71
N CYS A 403 33.22 6.05 -11.43
CA CYS A 403 32.67 5.04 -10.53
C CYS A 403 31.35 4.46 -11.11
N ASN A 404 31.07 3.21 -10.76
CA ASN A 404 29.93 2.46 -11.31
C ASN A 404 29.14 1.67 -10.26
N GLY A 405 29.53 1.77 -8.99
CA GLY A 405 28.90 1.05 -7.87
C GLY A 405 29.18 -0.46 -7.84
N VAL A 406 29.61 -1.07 -8.95
CA VAL A 406 29.84 -2.51 -9.07
C VAL A 406 31.30 -2.87 -8.80
N THR A 407 32.22 -2.33 -9.60
CA THR A 407 33.67 -2.55 -9.44
C THR A 407 34.35 -1.41 -8.69
N THR A 408 33.76 -0.23 -8.75
CA THR A 408 34.28 0.99 -8.12
C THR A 408 33.12 1.70 -7.43
N PRO A 409 33.05 1.64 -6.08
CA PRO A 409 32.03 2.34 -5.33
C PRO A 409 32.05 3.84 -5.62
N CYS A 410 30.86 4.42 -5.71
CA CYS A 410 30.68 5.85 -5.79
C CYS A 410 30.64 6.47 -4.39
N THR A 411 30.93 7.76 -4.32
CA THR A 411 30.79 8.63 -3.14
C THR A 411 30.34 9.99 -3.60
N TYR A 412 29.61 10.69 -2.74
CA TYR A 412 29.05 12.01 -3.04
C TYR A 412 29.32 12.94 -1.86
N SER A 413 29.78 14.15 -2.15
CA SER A 413 29.98 15.18 -1.11
C SER A 413 28.68 15.87 -0.70
N GLN A 414 27.66 15.80 -1.57
CA GLN A 414 26.34 16.40 -1.38
C GLN A 414 25.28 15.41 -1.91
N ILE A 415 24.31 15.10 -1.06
CA ILE A 415 23.16 14.23 -1.35
C ILE A 415 21.91 14.94 -0.80
N GLY A 416 20.81 14.87 -1.55
CA GLY A 416 19.54 15.50 -1.20
C GLY A 416 19.34 16.84 -1.91
N GLU A 417 18.25 17.52 -1.57
CA GLU A 417 17.89 18.82 -2.14
C GLU A 417 19.10 19.76 -2.07
N LEU A 418 19.63 20.12 -3.24
CA LEU A 418 20.66 21.15 -3.35
C LEU A 418 19.97 22.46 -3.01
N ASN A 419 19.90 22.77 -1.70
CA ASN A 419 19.23 23.94 -1.13
C ASN A 419 19.35 25.13 -2.08
N ALA A 420 18.30 25.35 -2.87
CA ALA A 420 18.17 26.61 -3.57
C ALA A 420 17.96 27.64 -2.47
N ASN A 421 18.72 28.73 -2.48
CA ASN A 421 18.47 29.85 -1.58
C ASN A 421 17.13 30.48 -2.00
N MET A 422 16.02 29.88 -1.58
CA MET A 422 14.68 30.22 -2.04
C MET A 422 14.31 31.63 -1.58
N ALA A 423 14.77 32.03 -0.38
CA ALA A 423 14.69 33.42 0.07
C ALA A 423 15.49 34.37 -0.84
N GLY A 424 16.67 33.98 -1.29
CA GLY A 424 17.47 34.76 -2.24
C GLY A 424 16.87 34.84 -3.65
N LEU A 425 16.26 33.75 -4.13
CA LEU A 425 15.56 33.68 -5.42
C LEU A 425 14.26 34.50 -5.41
N LEU A 426 13.48 34.42 -4.33
CA LEU A 426 12.26 35.21 -4.16
C LEU A 426 12.54 36.67 -3.84
N ALA A 427 13.70 37.02 -3.29
CA ALA A 427 14.11 38.40 -3.09
C ALA A 427 14.47 39.14 -4.40
N THR A 428 14.60 38.41 -5.51
CA THR A 428 14.88 38.97 -6.84
C THR A 428 13.66 39.08 -7.75
N GLU A 429 12.49 38.59 -7.31
CA GLU A 429 11.17 38.80 -7.91
C GLU A 429 10.43 39.93 -7.18
#